data_AF-A0A1I2W2D2-F1
#
_entry.id   AF-A0A1I2W2D2-F1
#
_cell.length_a   1.000
_cell.length_b   1.000
_cell.length_c   1.000
_cell.angle_alpha   90.00
_cell.angle_beta   90.00
_cell.angle_gamma   90.00
#
_symmetry.space_group_name_H-M   'P 1'
#
loop_
_entity.id
_entity.type
_entity.pdbx_description
1 polymer ?
#
loop_
_entity_poly.entity_id
_entity_poly.type
_entity_poly.pdbx_seq_one_letter_code
_entity_poly.pdbx_strand_id
1 'polypeptide(L)'
;MELGGRPGQRLCAKLQLHGRRTALLGQLVAPAVPARAPRVLGIDEFAFRKERAYGTVLVDVETSRPVDVLPDRETGSVASWLEGHPGAEIVCRDRLMAFTKAIRQAAPDALEVADRWQCAMRRLVVSPVSTGRNSEGGSWV
;
A
#
# COMPACT_ATOMS: atom_id res chain seq x y z
N MET A 1 19.49 6.36 7.02
CA MET A 1 20.07 5.97 8.32
C MET A 1 19.37 6.76 9.42
N GLU A 2 18.23 6.25 9.89
CA GLU A 2 17.41 6.93 10.90
C GLU A 2 17.99 6.69 12.29
N LEU A 3 18.30 7.77 13.01
CA LEU A 3 18.89 7.74 14.34
C LEU A 3 17.81 7.53 15.41
N GLY A 4 17.29 6.32 15.53
CA GLY A 4 16.40 5.92 16.62
C GLY A 4 17.16 5.63 17.93
N GLY A 5 16.62 6.08 19.08
CA GLY A 5 17.12 5.68 20.41
C GLY A 5 18.24 6.56 20.98
N ARG A 6 19.33 5.94 21.47
CA ARG A 6 20.45 6.65 22.15
C ARG A 6 21.07 7.80 21.33
N PRO A 7 21.25 7.67 20.00
CA PRO A 7 21.72 8.79 19.18
C PRO A 7 20.71 9.94 19.11
N GLY A 8 19.41 9.65 19.02
CA GLY A 8 18.35 10.67 19.08
C GLY A 8 18.33 11.41 20.41
N GLN A 9 18.54 10.72 21.53
CA GLN A 9 18.68 11.34 22.85
C GLN A 9 19.86 12.32 22.93
N ARG A 10 21.02 11.94 22.38
CA ARG A 10 22.19 12.83 22.31
C ARG A 10 21.92 14.06 21.45
N LEU A 11 21.21 13.89 20.33
CA LEU A 11 20.80 15.01 19.48
C LEU A 11 19.83 15.95 20.22
N CYS A 12 18.85 15.41 20.94
CA CYS A 12 17.91 16.22 21.74
C CYS A 12 18.63 17.05 22.80
N ALA A 13 19.65 16.47 23.48
CA ALA A 13 20.46 17.20 24.45
C ALA A 13 21.25 18.35 23.79
N LYS A 14 21.81 18.14 22.59
CA LYS A 14 22.51 19.20 21.83
C LYS A 14 21.56 20.30 21.34
N LEU A 15 20.35 19.93 20.94
CA LEU A 15 19.32 20.86 20.46
C LEU A 15 18.49 21.48 21.61
N GLN A 16 18.80 21.16 22.87
CA GLN A 16 18.04 21.58 24.06
C GLN A 16 16.53 21.27 23.97
N LEU A 17 16.17 20.19 23.27
CA LEU A 17 14.80 19.70 23.16
C LEU A 17 14.43 18.95 24.46
N HIS A 18 13.78 19.65 25.38
CA HIS A 18 13.29 19.08 26.62
C HIS A 18 11.87 18.53 26.40
N GLY A 19 11.73 17.20 26.37
CA GLY A 19 10.43 16.58 26.13
C GLY A 19 10.43 15.07 26.36
N ARG A 20 9.23 14.50 26.53
CA ARG A 20 9.04 13.05 26.55
C ARG A 20 9.28 12.47 25.16
N ARG A 21 9.60 11.19 25.07
CA ARG A 21 9.81 10.48 23.80
C ARG A 21 8.64 10.67 22.81
N THR A 22 7.42 10.76 23.32
CA THR A 22 6.19 11.00 22.54
C THR A 22 5.99 12.46 22.13
N ALA A 23 6.59 13.42 22.83
CA ALA A 23 6.47 14.84 22.50
C ALA A 23 7.08 15.16 21.13
N LEU A 24 8.22 14.52 20.80
CA LEU A 24 8.88 14.68 19.50
C LEU A 24 8.08 14.04 18.37
N LEU A 25 7.44 12.89 18.61
CA LEU A 25 6.56 12.27 17.61
C LEU A 25 5.34 13.16 17.32
N GLY A 26 4.80 13.83 18.34
CA GLY A 26 3.71 14.79 18.16
C GLY A 26 4.08 16.05 17.37
N GLN A 27 5.37 16.30 17.10
CA GLN A 27 5.84 17.38 16.23
C GLN A 27 6.01 16.93 14.77
N LEU A 28 5.91 15.63 14.49
CA LEU A 28 5.97 15.14 13.11
C LEU A 28 4.66 15.47 12.40
N VAL A 29 4.78 16.15 11.27
CA VAL A 29 3.65 16.43 10.38
C VAL A 29 3.67 15.39 9.28
N ALA A 30 2.54 14.70 9.09
CA ALA A 30 2.38 13.78 7.98
C ALA A 30 2.46 14.57 6.66
N PRO A 31 3.21 14.08 5.65
CA PRO A 31 3.18 14.70 4.33
C PRO A 31 1.76 14.63 3.75
N ALA A 32 1.44 15.58 2.88
CA ALA A 32 0.16 15.56 2.18
C ALA A 32 0.09 14.32 1.26
N VAL A 33 -1.07 13.65 1.27
CA VAL A 33 -1.36 12.56 0.34
C VAL A 33 -1.52 13.15 -1.07
N PRO A 34 -0.79 12.63 -2.08
CA PRO A 34 -0.93 13.12 -3.45
C PRO A 34 -2.34 12.88 -3.98
N ALA A 35 -2.91 13.83 -4.72
CA ALA A 35 -4.25 13.72 -5.31
C ALA A 35 -4.41 12.61 -6.38
N ARG A 36 -3.30 12.01 -6.82
CA ARG A 36 -3.26 10.92 -7.79
C ARG A 36 -2.34 9.82 -7.28
N ALA A 37 -2.72 8.58 -7.51
CA ALA A 37 -1.85 7.45 -7.23
C ALA A 37 -0.60 7.47 -8.12
N PRO A 38 0.55 6.96 -7.64
CA PRO A 38 1.70 6.70 -8.48
C PRO A 38 1.36 5.66 -9.55
N ARG A 39 2.13 5.68 -10.64
CA ARG A 39 1.96 4.74 -11.76
C ARG A 39 2.10 3.28 -11.31
N VAL A 40 3.08 3.00 -10.46
CA VAL A 40 3.27 1.69 -9.80
C VAL A 40 3.04 1.82 -8.30
N LEU A 41 1.88 1.35 -7.85
CA LEU A 41 1.45 1.39 -6.47
C LEU A 41 1.72 0.05 -5.77
N GLY A 42 2.43 0.09 -4.65
CA GLY A 42 2.61 -1.01 -3.72
C GLY A 42 1.57 -0.94 -2.61
N ILE A 43 0.94 -2.06 -2.28
CA ILE A 43 -0.03 -2.21 -1.19
C ILE A 43 0.43 -3.35 -0.28
N ASP A 44 0.69 -3.04 0.99
CA ASP A 44 1.15 -4.02 1.97
C ASP A 44 0.42 -3.89 3.32
N GLU A 45 0.21 -5.01 4.00
CA GLU A 45 -0.37 -5.04 5.35
C GLU A 45 0.76 -4.92 6.38
N PHE A 46 0.61 -4.04 7.36
CA PHE A 46 1.56 -3.95 8.46
C PHE A 46 0.83 -3.98 9.81
N ALA A 47 1.54 -4.45 10.85
CA ALA A 47 1.02 -4.46 12.20
C ALA A 47 1.55 -3.27 13.00
N PHE A 48 0.69 -2.32 13.38
CA PHE A 48 1.00 -1.28 14.38
C PHE A 48 1.41 -1.91 15.71
N ARG A 49 0.70 -2.98 16.08
CA ARG A 49 1.04 -3.84 17.20
C ARG A 49 0.74 -5.26 16.77
N LYS A 50 1.80 -6.08 16.74
CA LYS A 50 1.73 -7.49 16.34
C LYS A 50 0.51 -8.18 16.99
N GLU A 51 -0.30 -8.84 16.15
CA GLU A 51 -1.51 -9.60 16.54
C GLU A 51 -2.65 -8.78 17.15
N ARG A 52 -2.63 -7.44 17.03
CA ARG A 52 -3.70 -6.60 17.60
C ARG A 52 -4.28 -5.59 16.63
N ALA A 53 -3.41 -4.82 15.98
CA ALA A 53 -3.82 -3.71 15.14
C ALA A 53 -3.01 -3.75 13.85
N TYR A 54 -3.72 -3.80 12.74
CA TYR A 54 -3.19 -3.88 11.39
C TYR A 54 -3.65 -2.67 10.60
N GLY A 55 -2.79 -2.18 9.72
CA GLY A 55 -3.08 -1.13 8.76
C GLY A 55 -2.56 -1.53 7.39
N THR A 56 -2.82 -0.69 6.40
CA THR A 56 -2.34 -0.86 5.04
C THR A 56 -1.40 0.28 4.69
N VAL A 57 -0.19 -0.02 4.23
CA VAL A 57 0.74 0.98 3.72
C VAL A 57 0.69 1.01 2.21
N LEU A 58 0.61 2.22 1.67
CA LEU A 58 0.63 2.51 0.24
C LEU A 58 1.98 3.13 -0.11
N VAL A 59 2.64 2.57 -1.12
CA VAL A 59 4.02 2.93 -1.48
C VAL A 59 4.12 3.17 -2.97
N ASP A 60 4.80 4.23 -3.38
CA ASP A 60 5.25 4.41 -4.75
C ASP A 60 6.48 3.51 -4.94
N VAL A 61 6.32 2.46 -5.74
CA VAL A 61 7.37 1.46 -5.97
C VAL A 61 8.52 2.06 -6.78
N GLU A 62 8.24 3.01 -7.69
CA GLU A 62 9.26 3.61 -8.55
C GLU A 62 10.19 4.53 -7.76
N THR A 63 9.61 5.33 -6.85
CA THR A 63 10.40 6.26 -6.01
C THR A 63 10.81 5.67 -4.67
N SER A 64 10.29 4.48 -4.32
CA SER A 64 10.47 3.84 -3.00
C SER A 64 10.04 4.75 -1.84
N ARG A 65 8.94 5.50 -2.04
CA ARG A 65 8.41 6.45 -1.04
C ARG A 65 7.02 6.03 -0.55
N PRO A 66 6.75 6.14 0.77
CA PRO A 66 5.38 6.02 1.26
C PRO A 66 4.49 7.10 0.65
N VAL A 67 3.30 6.69 0.21
CA VAL A 67 2.25 7.56 -0.32
C VAL A 67 1.25 7.88 0.78
N ASP A 68 0.77 6.84 1.47
CA ASP A 68 -0.24 6.98 2.52
C ASP A 68 -0.25 5.73 3.43
N VAL A 69 -0.93 5.85 4.57
CA VAL A 69 -1.14 4.78 5.55
C VAL A 69 -2.61 4.75 5.92
N LEU A 70 -3.29 3.66 5.54
CA LEU A 70 -4.67 3.42 5.93
C LEU A 70 -4.73 2.80 7.34
N PRO A 71 -5.72 3.18 8.15
CA PRO A 71 -5.80 2.76 9.56
C PRO A 71 -6.22 1.30 9.75
N ASP A 72 -6.62 0.63 8.67
CA ASP A 72 -7.15 -0.72 8.67
C ASP A 72 -6.64 -1.53 7.46
N ARG A 73 -7.09 -2.78 7.37
CA ARG A 73 -6.80 -3.74 6.29
C ARG A 73 -8.02 -4.07 5.45
N GLU A 74 -9.05 -3.23 5.54
CA GLU A 74 -10.32 -3.49 4.89
C GLU A 74 -10.21 -3.24 3.39
N THR A 75 -10.75 -4.18 2.61
CA THR A 75 -10.87 -4.06 1.16
C THR A 75 -11.57 -2.76 0.76
N GLY A 76 -12.58 -2.33 1.52
CA GLY A 76 -13.33 -1.10 1.27
C GLY A 76 -12.46 0.15 1.36
N SER A 77 -11.62 0.25 2.40
CA SER A 77 -10.71 1.39 2.58
C SER A 77 -9.72 1.53 1.43
N VAL A 78 -9.19 0.41 0.92
CA VAL A 78 -8.32 0.43 -0.26
C VAL A 78 -9.07 0.83 -1.53
N ALA A 79 -10.29 0.33 -1.74
CA ALA A 79 -11.10 0.70 -2.90
C ALA A 79 -11.42 2.20 -2.90
N SER A 80 -11.91 2.73 -1.78
CA SER A 80 -12.21 4.16 -1.65
C SER A 80 -10.98 5.04 -1.83
N TRP A 81 -9.81 4.57 -1.38
CA TRP A 81 -8.55 5.30 -1.63
C TRP A 81 -8.20 5.33 -3.12
N LEU A 82 -8.30 4.19 -3.82
CA LEU A 82 -8.02 4.10 -5.26
C LEU A 82 -9.00 4.96 -6.10
N GLU A 83 -10.27 4.98 -5.73
CA GLU A 83 -11.29 5.84 -6.37
C GLU A 83 -10.99 7.33 -6.18
N GLY A 84 -10.53 7.73 -4.99
CA GLY A 84 -10.14 9.10 -4.68
C GLY A 84 -8.81 9.53 -5.33
N HIS A 85 -7.96 8.59 -5.74
CA HIS A 85 -6.61 8.84 -6.23
C HIS A 85 -6.36 8.13 -7.57
N PRO A 86 -7.00 8.56 -8.67
CA PRO A 86 -6.86 7.90 -9.96
C PRO A 86 -5.45 8.06 -10.55
N GLY A 87 -4.94 7.01 -11.20
CA GLY A 87 -3.66 7.06 -11.93
C GLY A 87 -2.77 5.83 -11.80
N ALA A 88 -3.11 4.88 -10.94
CA ALA A 88 -2.37 3.62 -10.85
C ALA A 88 -2.53 2.79 -12.13
N GLU A 89 -1.42 2.47 -12.78
CA GLU A 89 -1.37 1.55 -13.93
C GLU A 89 -1.02 0.13 -13.49
N ILE A 90 -0.23 0.00 -12.41
CA ILE A 90 0.22 -1.27 -11.87
C ILE A 90 0.01 -1.23 -10.36
N VAL A 91 -0.66 -2.26 -9.83
CA VAL A 91 -0.84 -2.43 -8.39
C VAL A 91 -0.12 -3.71 -7.95
N CYS A 92 0.99 -3.53 -7.24
CA CYS A 92 1.75 -4.59 -6.59
C CYS A 92 1.17 -4.83 -5.18
N ARG A 93 0.65 -6.01 -4.88
CA ARG A 93 0.01 -6.28 -3.59
C ARG A 93 0.56 -7.49 -2.84
N ASP A 94 0.32 -7.52 -1.52
CA ASP A 94 0.41 -8.74 -0.73
C ASP A 94 -0.72 -9.74 -1.00
N ARG A 95 -0.43 -11.02 -0.81
CA ARG A 95 -1.21 -12.22 -1.14
C ARG A 95 -2.57 -12.29 -0.46
N LEU A 96 -2.93 -11.33 0.40
CA LEU A 96 -4.30 -11.17 0.87
C LEU A 96 -5.23 -10.97 -0.34
N MET A 97 -5.93 -12.07 -0.69
CA MET A 97 -6.91 -12.11 -1.78
C MET A 97 -8.03 -11.07 -1.60
N ALA A 98 -8.21 -10.57 -0.38
CA ALA A 98 -9.15 -9.52 -0.04
C ALA A 98 -8.94 -8.26 -0.88
N PHE A 99 -7.71 -7.92 -1.28
CA PHE A 99 -7.45 -6.71 -2.07
C PHE A 99 -7.75 -6.86 -3.56
N THR A 100 -7.66 -8.06 -4.12
CA THR A 100 -7.94 -8.30 -5.55
C THR A 100 -9.31 -7.78 -5.98
N LYS A 101 -10.34 -8.01 -5.16
CA LYS A 101 -11.70 -7.57 -5.49
C LYS A 101 -11.80 -6.03 -5.46
N ALA A 102 -11.19 -5.37 -4.48
CA ALA A 102 -11.15 -3.91 -4.41
C ALA A 102 -10.43 -3.30 -5.61
N ILE A 103 -9.24 -3.81 -5.92
CA ILE A 103 -8.41 -3.28 -7.01
C ILE A 103 -9.18 -3.38 -8.33
N ARG A 104 -9.81 -4.52 -8.62
CA ARG A 104 -10.58 -4.69 -9.86
C ARG A 104 -11.81 -3.80 -9.95
N GLN A 105 -12.40 -3.41 -8.82
CA GLN A 105 -13.57 -2.54 -8.80
C GLN A 105 -13.16 -1.07 -8.93
N ALA A 106 -12.15 -0.64 -8.18
CA ALA A 106 -11.72 0.76 -8.09
C ALA A 106 -10.73 1.17 -9.20
N ALA A 107 -9.95 0.23 -9.72
CA ALA A 107 -8.94 0.44 -10.75
C ALA A 107 -8.96 -0.72 -11.77
N PRO A 108 -10.03 -0.88 -12.56
CA PRO A 108 -10.21 -2.02 -13.47
C PRO A 108 -9.13 -2.10 -14.56
N ASP A 109 -8.56 -0.96 -14.95
CA ASP A 109 -7.52 -0.88 -15.98
C ASP A 109 -6.11 -1.14 -15.42
N ALA A 110 -5.96 -1.25 -14.10
CA ALA A 110 -4.65 -1.46 -13.48
C ALA A 110 -4.22 -2.93 -13.54
N LEU A 111 -2.96 -3.15 -13.89
CA LEU A 111 -2.35 -4.48 -13.87
C LEU A 111 -2.01 -4.88 -12.43
N GLU A 112 -2.65 -5.94 -11.96
CA GLU A 112 -2.40 -6.52 -10.64
C GLU A 112 -1.17 -7.46 -10.68
N VAL A 113 -0.18 -7.20 -9.82
CA VAL A 113 1.06 -7.97 -9.71
C VAL A 113 1.25 -8.45 -8.27
N ALA A 114 1.71 -9.69 -8.10
CA ALA A 114 2.11 -10.19 -6.79
C ALA A 114 3.52 -9.71 -6.45
N ASP A 115 3.74 -9.25 -5.21
CA ASP A 115 5.07 -8.83 -4.76
C ASP A 115 6.10 -9.97 -4.87
N ARG A 116 7.28 -9.62 -5.38
CA ARG A 116 8.44 -10.52 -5.53
C ARG A 116 8.81 -11.20 -4.22
N TRP A 117 8.70 -10.53 -3.06
CA TRP A 117 9.13 -11.11 -1.79
C TRP A 117 8.26 -12.32 -1.43
N GLN A 118 6.96 -12.20 -1.71
CA GLN A 118 6.03 -13.31 -1.52
C GLN A 118 6.18 -14.40 -2.57
N CYS A 119 6.52 -14.04 -3.81
CA CYS A 119 6.84 -14.99 -4.87
C CYS A 119 8.16 -15.74 -4.59
N ALA A 120 9.14 -15.06 -4.00
CA ALA A 120 10.42 -15.65 -3.60
C ALA A 120 10.26 -16.60 -2.41
N MET A 121 9.29 -16.33 -1.52
CA MET A 121 8.94 -17.26 -0.45
C MET A 121 8.16 -18.49 -0.92
N ARG A 122 7.50 -18.51 -2.11
CA ARG A 122 6.79 -19.69 -2.69
C ARG A 122 6.42 -19.55 -4.18
N ARG A 123 6.47 -20.67 -4.92
CA ARG A 123 6.19 -20.90 -6.36
C ARG A 123 4.94 -20.15 -6.89
N LEU A 124 5.13 -19.35 -7.94
CA LEU A 124 4.17 -18.43 -8.58
C LEU A 124 2.90 -19.10 -9.16
N VAL A 125 1.74 -18.46 -8.97
CA VAL A 125 0.55 -18.56 -9.83
C VAL A 125 0.24 -17.14 -10.32
N VAL A 126 0.40 -16.91 -11.62
CA VAL A 126 -0.04 -15.67 -12.28
C VAL A 126 -1.46 -15.92 -12.79
N SER A 127 -2.43 -15.12 -12.35
CA SER A 127 -3.78 -15.17 -12.93
C SER A 127 -3.82 -14.29 -14.18
N PRO A 128 -4.16 -14.83 -15.37
CA PRO A 128 -4.34 -14.00 -16.54
C PRO A 128 -5.55 -13.08 -16.37
N VAL A 129 -5.42 -11.85 -16.91
CA VAL A 129 -6.54 -10.92 -17.12
C VAL A 129 -7.56 -11.61 -18.02
N SER A 130 -8.80 -11.74 -17.55
CA SER A 130 -9.92 -12.18 -18.37
C SER A 130 -10.33 -11.02 -19.28
N THR A 131 -9.67 -10.90 -20.43
CA THR A 131 -10.17 -10.04 -21.52
C THR A 131 -11.47 -10.68 -22.01
N GLY A 132 -12.60 -10.06 -21.67
CA GLY A 132 -13.91 -10.42 -22.19
C GLY A 132 -13.89 -10.32 -23.71
N ARG A 133 -13.83 -11.48 -24.38
CA ARG A 133 -14.03 -11.58 -25.82
C ARG A 133 -15.53 -11.66 -26.03
N ASN A 134 -16.12 -10.56 -26.50
CA ASN A 134 -17.40 -10.59 -27.18
C ASN A 134 -17.23 -11.50 -28.41
N SER A 135 -17.94 -12.62 -28.45
CA SER A 135 -18.20 -13.35 -29.68
C SER A 135 -19.69 -13.68 -29.72
N GLU A 136 -20.31 -13.04 -30.68
CA GLU A 136 -21.64 -13.24 -31.22
C GLU A 136 -21.95 -14.72 -31.49
N GLY A 137 -23.24 -15.06 -31.37
CA GLY A 137 -23.96 -16.02 -32.22
C GLY A 137 -23.35 -17.40 -32.46
N GLY A 138 -23.89 -18.43 -31.84
CA GLY A 138 -23.58 -19.81 -32.20
C GLY A 138 -24.44 -20.85 -31.48
N SER A 139 -25.57 -21.18 -32.12
CA SER A 139 -26.49 -22.30 -31.83
C SER A 139 -25.79 -23.60 -31.41
N TRP A 140 -26.33 -24.26 -30.39
CA TRP A 140 -26.22 -25.72 -30.25
C TRP A 140 -27.60 -26.30 -29.96
N VAL A 141 -28.10 -27.02 -30.97
CA VAL A 141 -29.01 -28.17 -30.82
C VAL A 141 -28.21 -29.30 -30.20
#